data_AF-Q6CLX2-F1
#
_entry.id   AF-Q6CLX2-F1
#
_cell.length_a   1.000
_cell.length_b   1.000
_cell.length_c   1.000
_cell.angle_alpha   90.00
_cell.angle_beta   90.00
_cell.angle_gamma   90.00
#
_symmetry.space_group_name_H-M   'P 1'
#
loop_
_entity.id
_entity.type
_entity.pdbx_description
1 polymer ?
#
loop_
_entity_poly.entity_id
_entity_poly.type
_entity_poly.pdbx_seq_one_letter_code
_entity_poly.pdbx_strand_id
1 'polypeptide(L)'
;MHPLYRKLLREWKRLSHYKHSTCHIKPQESNLQFWNIVLHDESRDLELYCVVFISHKPMNEWEPIILLNCLTPNPCIPVNKTICLNHLSPVLLNYGLCSFYEHLLSSIYSRCTNITDYHKKLAMAWNRIMVKEFKNFSPRLFESYSVTQTDVQMVNEYLQTQAQSQPNHTKRNSPKLHSKSPTPVDTHNHITNEDCSEQLYRGKRQRTGLSSFMSVSPLTEPNLNNLETSEDCDFLESRKRRR
;
A
#
# COMPACT_ATOMS: atom_id res chain seq x y z
N MET A 1 11.51 -21.80 3.07
CA MET A 1 11.30 -20.39 3.48
C MET A 1 12.62 -19.65 3.34
N HIS A 2 12.67 -18.59 2.54
CA HIS A 2 13.89 -17.82 2.23
C HIS A 2 14.50 -17.15 3.48
N PRO A 3 15.85 -17.06 3.62
CA PRO A 3 16.52 -16.49 4.80
C PRO A 3 16.08 -15.07 5.16
N LEU A 4 15.89 -14.21 4.16
CA LEU A 4 15.37 -12.85 4.34
C LEU A 4 14.03 -12.85 5.09
N TYR A 5 13.04 -13.63 4.65
CA TYR A 5 11.72 -13.66 5.29
C TYR A 5 11.79 -14.22 6.71
N ARG A 6 12.66 -15.22 6.96
CA ARG A 6 12.88 -15.73 8.32
C ARG A 6 13.43 -14.64 9.24
N LYS A 7 14.41 -13.86 8.76
CA LYS A 7 14.98 -12.73 9.52
C LYS A 7 13.90 -11.69 9.83
N LEU A 8 13.17 -11.24 8.81
CA LEU A 8 12.13 -10.20 8.97
C LEU A 8 11.00 -10.65 9.90
N LEU A 9 10.53 -11.90 9.78
CA LEU A 9 9.50 -12.41 10.70
C LEU A 9 10.00 -12.52 12.14
N ARG A 10 11.27 -12.90 12.35
CA ARG A 10 11.85 -12.95 13.70
C ARG A 10 11.92 -11.56 14.33
N GLU A 11 12.32 -10.56 13.55
CA GLU A 11 12.37 -9.16 14.01
C GLU A 11 10.98 -8.61 14.27
N TRP A 12 10.03 -8.84 13.36
CA TRP A 12 8.63 -8.47 13.56
C TRP A 12 8.03 -9.09 14.81
N LYS A 13 8.22 -10.39 15.04
CA LYS A 13 7.76 -11.05 16.28
C LYS A 13 8.34 -10.39 17.53
N ARG A 14 9.63 -10.03 17.50
CA ARG A 14 10.24 -9.27 18.61
C ARG A 14 9.54 -7.92 18.81
N LEU A 15 9.31 -7.17 17.74
CA LEU A 15 8.63 -5.86 17.80
C LEU A 15 7.19 -5.99 18.31
N SER A 16 6.44 -7.00 17.89
CA SER A 16 5.05 -7.19 18.31
C SER A 16 4.91 -7.54 19.80
N HIS A 17 5.94 -8.10 20.43
CA HIS A 17 5.97 -8.34 21.87
C HIS A 17 6.31 -7.09 22.69
N TYR A 18 6.90 -6.06 22.07
CA TYR A 18 7.13 -4.78 22.72
C TYR A 18 5.83 -3.96 22.75
N LYS A 19 5.19 -3.90 23.93
CA LYS A 19 3.92 -3.18 24.16
C LYS A 19 3.95 -1.68 23.81
N HIS A 20 5.14 -1.09 23.73
CA HIS A 20 5.41 0.32 23.44
C HIS A 20 6.16 0.53 22.12
N SER A 21 6.14 -0.44 21.21
CA SER A 21 6.71 -0.24 19.88
C SER A 21 5.93 0.85 19.14
N THR A 22 6.61 1.92 18.74
CA THR A 22 6.11 2.97 17.84
C THR A 22 6.08 2.50 16.38
N CYS A 23 6.73 1.38 16.08
CA CYS A 23 6.76 0.82 14.73
C CYS A 23 5.45 0.07 14.43
N HIS A 24 4.61 0.66 13.59
CA HIS A 24 3.43 0.01 13.03
C HIS A 24 3.79 -0.69 11.72
N ILE A 25 4.33 -1.91 11.82
CA ILE A 25 4.69 -2.73 10.66
C ILE A 25 4.31 -4.20 10.90
N LYS A 26 3.62 -4.85 9.94
CA LYS A 26 3.16 -6.24 10.03
C LYS A 26 3.21 -6.91 8.65
N PRO A 27 3.64 -8.18 8.54
CA PRO A 27 3.48 -8.93 7.29
C PRO A 27 2.00 -9.20 7.00
N GLN A 28 1.63 -9.25 5.73
CA GLN A 28 0.32 -9.75 5.32
C GLN A 28 0.26 -11.27 5.51
N GLU A 29 -0.90 -11.77 5.94
CA GLU A 29 -1.09 -13.19 6.28
C GLU A 29 -1.08 -14.07 5.03
N SER A 30 -1.57 -13.56 3.90
CA SER A 30 -1.63 -14.28 2.62
C SER A 30 -0.30 -14.30 1.87
N ASN A 31 0.58 -13.32 2.09
CA ASN A 31 1.83 -13.19 1.36
C ASN A 31 2.91 -12.43 2.16
N LEU A 32 3.96 -13.15 2.56
CA LEU A 32 5.09 -12.63 3.34
C LEU A 32 5.98 -11.62 2.61
N GLN A 33 5.77 -11.41 1.30
CA GLN A 33 6.42 -10.34 0.55
C GLN A 33 5.75 -8.99 0.80
N PHE A 34 4.48 -8.96 1.17
CA PHE A 34 3.75 -7.72 1.40
C PHE A 34 3.67 -7.41 2.89
N TRP A 35 4.03 -6.19 3.24
CA TRP A 35 4.09 -5.70 4.60
C TRP A 35 3.24 -4.44 4.70
N ASN A 36 2.24 -4.47 5.56
CA ASN A 36 1.48 -3.28 5.90
C ASN A 36 2.33 -2.41 6.84
N ILE A 37 2.39 -1.12 6.56
CA ILE A 37 3.10 -0.15 7.39
C ILE A 37 2.22 1.08 7.58
N VAL A 38 2.15 1.60 8.80
CA VAL A 38 1.57 2.92 9.08
C VAL A 38 2.68 3.82 9.58
N LEU A 39 3.04 4.82 8.80
CA LEU A 39 3.98 5.85 9.19
C LEU A 39 3.22 6.89 10.00
N HIS A 40 3.35 6.85 11.33
CA HIS A 40 2.64 7.74 12.24
C HIS A 40 3.63 8.67 12.91
N ASP A 41 3.41 9.97 12.78
CA ASP A 41 4.16 11.01 13.51
C ASP A 41 3.20 11.73 14.46
N GLU A 42 3.30 11.39 15.74
CA GLU A 42 2.50 11.97 16.82
C GLU A 42 2.68 13.49 16.92
N SER A 43 3.86 14.02 16.60
CA SER A 43 4.13 15.46 16.72
C SER A 43 3.40 16.30 15.67
N ARG A 44 3.06 15.67 14.52
CA ARG A 44 2.42 16.34 13.37
C ARG A 44 0.98 15.90 13.14
N ASP A 45 0.50 14.94 13.93
CA ASP A 45 -0.80 14.29 13.76
C ASP A 45 -1.00 13.81 12.30
N LEU A 46 0.00 13.09 11.80
CA LEU A 46 0.02 12.60 10.42
C LEU A 46 0.23 11.10 10.38
N GLU A 47 -0.62 10.44 9.59
CA GLU A 47 -0.60 9.00 9.40
C GLU A 47 -0.72 8.61 7.93
N LEU A 48 0.29 7.87 7.45
CA LEU A 48 0.30 7.34 6.09
C LEU A 48 0.27 5.82 6.14
N TYR A 49 -0.82 5.22 5.66
CA TYR A 49 -0.90 3.79 5.42
C TYR A 49 -0.26 3.46 4.08
N CYS A 50 0.74 2.59 4.13
CA CYS A 50 1.44 2.11 2.96
C CYS A 50 1.55 0.58 2.97
N VAL A 51 1.86 0.04 1.81
CA VAL A 51 2.26 -1.36 1.64
C VAL A 51 3.68 -1.38 1.11
N VAL A 52 4.56 -2.10 1.81
CA VAL A 52 5.93 -2.36 1.38
C VAL A 52 6.00 -3.77 0.81
N PHE A 53 6.43 -3.89 -0.44
CA PHE A 53 6.83 -5.16 -1.02
C PHE A 53 8.31 -5.37 -0.77
N ILE A 54 8.66 -6.48 -0.11
CA ILE A 54 10.02 -6.89 0.17
C ILE A 54 10.23 -8.27 -0.44
N SER A 55 11.10 -8.37 -1.44
CA SER A 55 11.49 -9.63 -2.07
C SER A 55 13.00 -9.72 -2.19
N HIS A 56 13.50 -10.80 -2.77
CA HIS A 56 14.92 -11.03 -3.07
C HIS A 56 15.10 -11.11 -4.59
N LYS A 57 16.29 -10.78 -5.08
CA LYS A 57 16.64 -11.02 -6.49
C LYS A 57 16.94 -12.51 -6.70
N PRO A 58 16.57 -13.10 -7.86
CA PRO A 58 16.91 -14.49 -8.17
C PRO A 58 18.42 -14.77 -8.15
N MET A 59 19.23 -13.77 -8.50
CA MET A 59 20.68 -13.89 -8.63
C MET A 59 21.45 -13.44 -7.38
N ASN A 60 20.75 -12.88 -6.37
CA ASN A 60 21.37 -12.42 -5.13
C ASN A 60 20.34 -12.49 -3.99
N GLU A 61 20.42 -13.56 -3.21
CA GLU A 61 19.52 -13.83 -2.07
C GLU A 61 19.61 -12.74 -0.98
N TRP A 62 20.71 -12.00 -0.91
CA TRP A 62 20.95 -11.01 0.12
C TRP A 62 20.63 -9.58 -0.30
N GLU A 63 20.26 -9.35 -1.56
CA GLU A 63 19.88 -8.03 -2.03
C GLU A 63 18.35 -7.91 -2.15
N PRO A 64 17.68 -7.25 -1.19
CA PRO A 64 16.25 -7.12 -1.22
C PRO A 64 15.80 -6.13 -2.30
N ILE A 65 14.68 -6.47 -2.93
CA ILE A 65 13.88 -5.55 -3.72
C ILE A 65 12.84 -4.96 -2.76
N ILE A 66 12.89 -3.65 -2.55
CA ILE A 66 12.01 -2.93 -1.63
C ILE A 66 11.20 -1.93 -2.46
N LEU A 67 9.89 -2.11 -2.50
CA LEU A 67 8.96 -1.21 -3.18
C LEU A 67 7.92 -0.70 -2.19
N LEU A 68 7.61 0.59 -2.23
CA LEU A 68 6.59 1.23 -1.39
C LEU A 68 5.43 1.68 -2.26
N ASN A 69 4.21 1.38 -1.83
CA ASN A 69 2.99 1.97 -2.37
C ASN A 69 2.22 2.65 -1.24
N CYS A 70 1.98 3.95 -1.36
CA CYS A 70 1.18 4.69 -0.38
C CYS A 70 -0.29 4.67 -0.81
N LEU A 71 -1.16 4.24 0.11
CA LEU A 71 -2.60 4.15 -0.14
C LEU A 71 -3.34 5.37 0.39
N THR A 72 -2.73 6.15 1.28
CA THR A 72 -3.32 7.34 1.87
C THR A 72 -3.01 8.59 1.04
N PRO A 73 -4.02 9.41 0.67
CA PRO A 73 -3.81 10.73 0.08
C PRO A 73 -2.92 11.62 0.92
N ASN A 74 -1.83 12.11 0.32
CA ASN A 74 -0.89 12.99 0.99
C ASN A 74 -0.02 13.76 -0.01
N PRO A 75 0.58 14.90 0.39
CA PRO A 75 1.42 15.70 -0.49
C PRO A 75 2.86 15.16 -0.64
N CYS A 76 3.27 14.17 0.15
CA CYS A 76 4.65 13.72 0.26
C CYS A 76 5.00 12.54 -0.65
N ILE A 77 4.03 11.65 -0.84
CA ILE A 77 4.18 10.38 -1.53
C ILE A 77 3.07 10.31 -2.57
N PRO A 78 3.41 10.15 -3.87
CA PRO A 78 2.40 9.98 -4.89
C PRO A 78 1.54 8.73 -4.63
N VAL A 79 0.25 8.94 -4.45
CA VAL A 79 -0.75 7.88 -4.25
C VAL A 79 -0.82 7.01 -5.50
N ASN A 80 -1.00 5.70 -5.32
CA ASN A 80 -1.12 4.71 -6.40
C ASN A 80 0.12 4.62 -7.32
N LYS A 81 1.26 5.17 -6.90
CA LYS A 81 2.55 4.97 -7.58
C LYS A 81 3.46 4.12 -6.72
N THR A 82 4.17 3.21 -7.38
CA THR A 82 5.19 2.39 -6.75
C THR A 82 6.51 3.15 -6.70
N ILE A 83 7.11 3.23 -5.52
CA ILE A 83 8.39 3.88 -5.28
C ILE A 83 9.43 2.82 -4.97
N CYS A 84 10.56 2.87 -5.66
CA CYS A 84 11.69 1.97 -5.41
C CYS A 84 12.53 2.48 -4.24
N LEU A 85 12.69 1.63 -3.22
CA LEU A 85 13.46 1.91 -2.00
C LEU A 85 14.67 0.99 -1.86
N ASN A 86 15.19 0.41 -2.95
CA ASN A 86 16.36 -0.49 -2.91
C ASN A 86 17.62 0.18 -2.33
N HIS A 87 17.71 1.51 -2.35
CA HIS A 87 18.79 2.25 -1.68
C HIS A 87 18.76 2.11 -0.14
N LEU A 88 17.61 1.71 0.43
CA LEU A 88 17.42 1.44 1.85
C LEU A 88 17.71 -0.02 2.23
N SER A 89 18.12 -0.86 1.28
CA SER A 89 18.50 -2.26 1.53
C SER A 89 19.56 -2.39 2.63
N PRO A 90 20.64 -1.59 2.68
CA PRO A 90 21.60 -1.65 3.78
C PRO A 90 20.97 -1.36 5.15
N VAL A 91 19.97 -0.47 5.21
CA VAL A 91 19.28 -0.14 6.47
C VAL A 91 18.51 -1.34 6.99
N LEU A 92 17.70 -1.96 6.11
CA LEU A 92 16.92 -3.15 6.44
C LEU A 92 17.81 -4.35 6.80
N LEU A 93 18.92 -4.54 6.09
CA LEU A 93 19.81 -5.68 6.28
C LEU A 93 20.72 -5.54 7.50
N ASN A 94 21.23 -4.36 7.80
CA ASN A 94 22.21 -4.18 8.87
C ASN A 94 21.57 -3.74 10.19
N TYR A 95 20.53 -2.90 10.12
CA TYR A 95 19.90 -2.31 11.32
C TYR A 95 18.48 -2.82 11.59
N GLY A 96 17.94 -3.65 10.70
CA GLY A 96 16.68 -4.37 10.90
C GLY A 96 15.42 -3.55 10.64
N LEU A 97 14.27 -4.18 10.90
CA LEU A 97 12.95 -3.66 10.54
C LEU A 97 12.55 -2.37 11.26
N CYS A 98 12.93 -2.22 12.53
CA CYS A 98 12.66 -1.02 13.34
C CYS A 98 13.38 0.21 12.76
N SER A 99 14.68 0.10 12.56
CA SER A 99 15.51 1.17 12.00
C SER A 99 15.09 1.52 10.57
N PHE A 100 14.67 0.53 9.78
CA PHE A 100 14.08 0.76 8.46
C PHE A 100 12.79 1.60 8.54
N TYR A 101 11.89 1.27 9.47
CA TYR A 101 10.67 2.03 9.73
C TYR A 101 10.98 3.48 10.12
N GLU A 102 11.85 3.69 11.11
CA GLU A 102 12.21 5.02 11.60
C GLU A 102 12.89 5.87 10.53
N HIS A 103 13.80 5.27 9.76
CA HIS A 103 14.47 5.96 8.66
C HIS A 103 13.47 6.37 7.57
N LEU A 104 12.52 5.49 7.24
CA LEU A 104 11.47 5.79 6.26
C LEU A 104 10.56 6.92 6.74
N LEU A 105 10.11 6.85 8.01
CA LEU A 105 9.30 7.88 8.68
C LEU A 105 10.00 9.25 8.62
N SER A 106 11.24 9.32 9.10
CA SER A 106 12.05 10.53 9.11
C SER A 106 12.30 11.07 7.70
N SER A 107 12.60 10.20 6.73
CA SER A 107 12.97 10.63 5.37
C SER A 107 11.79 11.15 4.57
N ILE A 108 10.61 10.60 4.79
CA ILE A 108 9.37 11.08 4.16
C ILE A 108 8.99 12.41 4.81
N TYR A 109 8.86 12.46 6.13
CA TYR A 109 8.37 13.66 6.82
C TYR A 109 9.37 14.83 6.82
N SER A 110 10.67 14.61 6.69
CA SER A 110 11.62 15.71 6.50
C SER A 110 11.42 16.46 5.17
N ARG A 111 10.85 15.79 4.16
CA ARG A 111 10.59 16.37 2.83
C ARG A 111 9.19 16.96 2.68
N CYS A 112 8.32 16.72 3.65
CA CYS A 112 6.96 17.22 3.66
C CYS A 112 6.89 18.64 4.24
N THR A 113 7.13 19.67 3.44
CA THR A 113 7.15 21.06 3.94
C THR A 113 5.79 21.76 3.92
N ASN A 114 4.79 21.23 3.21
CA ASN A 114 3.52 21.92 2.94
C ASN A 114 2.28 21.13 3.40
N ILE A 115 2.37 20.40 4.51
CA ILE A 115 1.23 19.67 5.06
C ILE A 115 0.28 20.66 5.76
N THR A 116 -0.91 20.83 5.19
CA THR A 116 -2.00 21.58 5.82
C THR A 116 -2.87 20.66 6.69
N ASP A 117 -3.70 21.25 7.56
CA ASP A 117 -4.62 20.47 8.40
C ASP A 117 -5.67 19.70 7.58
N TYR A 118 -6.02 20.19 6.39
CA TYR A 118 -6.84 19.45 5.44
C TYR A 118 -6.19 18.11 5.08
N HIS A 119 -4.89 18.10 4.77
CA HIS A 119 -4.18 16.86 4.41
C HIS A 119 -4.14 15.87 5.58
N LYS A 120 -3.94 16.35 6.81
CA LYS A 120 -3.91 15.52 8.01
C LYS A 120 -5.27 14.85 8.25
N LYS A 121 -6.34 15.66 8.26
CA LYS A 121 -7.71 15.16 8.43
C LYS A 121 -8.12 14.20 7.31
N LEU A 122 -7.80 14.53 6.06
CA LEU A 122 -8.06 13.65 4.93
C LEU A 122 -7.34 12.31 5.09
N ALA A 123 -6.06 12.33 5.47
CA ALA A 123 -5.28 11.11 5.67
C ALA A 123 -5.87 10.22 6.79
N MET A 124 -6.23 10.84 7.92
CA MET A 124 -6.89 10.17 9.03
C MET A 124 -8.23 9.55 8.63
N ALA A 125 -9.13 10.36 8.06
CA ALA A 125 -10.43 9.92 7.58
C ALA A 125 -10.32 8.80 6.55
N TRP A 126 -9.41 8.96 5.57
CA TRP A 126 -9.19 7.99 4.51
C TRP A 126 -8.80 6.61 5.06
N ASN A 127 -7.89 6.57 6.03
CA ASN A 127 -7.45 5.31 6.61
C ASN A 127 -8.57 4.58 7.36
N ARG A 128 -9.52 5.30 7.99
CA ARG A 128 -10.68 4.66 8.64
C ARG A 128 -11.77 4.24 7.66
N ILE A 129 -12.00 5.04 6.62
CA ILE A 129 -13.12 4.84 5.68
C ILE A 129 -12.74 3.90 4.53
N MET A 130 -11.57 4.08 3.92
CA MET A 130 -11.18 3.45 2.66
C MET A 130 -10.28 2.23 2.84
N VAL A 131 -9.44 2.19 3.88
CA VAL A 131 -8.49 1.10 4.11
C VAL A 131 -9.12 0.06 5.05
N LYS A 132 -9.72 -0.99 4.46
CA LYS A 132 -10.48 -2.02 5.19
C LYS A 132 -9.68 -2.72 6.28
N GLU A 133 -8.40 -2.94 6.04
CA GLU A 133 -7.51 -3.66 6.96
C GLU A 133 -6.99 -2.78 8.10
N PHE A 134 -7.18 -1.45 8.04
CA PHE A 134 -6.58 -0.51 8.98
C PHE A 134 -6.98 -0.80 10.43
N LYS A 135 -8.27 -1.04 10.68
CA LYS A 135 -8.80 -1.37 12.01
C LYS A 135 -8.12 -2.61 12.62
N ASN A 136 -7.93 -3.65 11.81
CA ASN A 136 -7.33 -4.91 12.27
C ASN A 136 -5.80 -4.79 12.40
N PHE A 137 -5.18 -3.93 11.60
CA PHE A 137 -3.74 -3.71 11.59
C PHE A 137 -3.27 -2.81 12.73
N SER A 138 -3.96 -1.69 12.99
CA SER A 138 -3.61 -0.71 14.02
C SER A 138 -4.86 -0.23 14.78
N PRO A 139 -5.44 -1.08 15.66
CA PRO A 139 -6.68 -0.75 16.38
C PRO A 139 -6.55 0.50 17.25
N ARG A 140 -5.40 0.70 17.90
CA ARG A 140 -5.15 1.89 18.73
C ARG A 140 -5.22 3.19 17.93
N LEU A 141 -4.63 3.22 16.74
CA LEU A 141 -4.74 4.40 15.87
C LEU A 141 -6.17 4.53 15.35
N PHE A 142 -6.82 3.43 14.97
CA PHE A 142 -8.22 3.48 14.52
C PHE A 142 -9.13 4.15 15.56
N GLU A 143 -8.96 3.81 16.84
CA GLU A 143 -9.72 4.37 17.97
C GLU A 143 -9.36 5.82 18.31
N SER A 144 -8.16 6.30 17.93
CA SER A 144 -7.70 7.66 18.27
C SER A 144 -8.38 8.76 17.44
N TYR A 145 -9.14 8.40 16.41
CA TYR A 145 -9.82 9.36 15.53
C TYR A 145 -11.27 8.94 15.28
N SER A 146 -12.22 9.77 15.71
CA SER A 146 -13.64 9.56 15.44
C SER A 146 -14.04 10.23 14.12
N VAL A 147 -14.42 9.42 13.14
CA VAL A 147 -14.88 9.90 11.84
C VAL A 147 -16.21 10.66 12.00
N THR A 148 -16.26 11.87 11.46
CA THR A 148 -17.45 12.73 11.42
C THR A 148 -18.08 12.73 10.02
N GLN A 149 -19.29 13.28 9.90
CA GLN A 149 -19.93 13.46 8.59
C GLN A 149 -19.12 14.37 7.65
N THR A 150 -18.45 15.39 8.19
CA THR A 150 -17.57 16.28 7.43
C THR A 150 -16.37 15.52 6.85
N ASP A 151 -15.84 14.55 7.57
CA ASP A 151 -14.74 13.70 7.08
C ASP A 151 -15.17 12.83 5.90
N VAL A 152 -16.37 12.27 5.97
CA VAL A 152 -16.96 11.49 4.86
C VAL A 152 -17.15 12.36 3.62
N GLN A 153 -17.65 13.59 3.80
CA GLN A 153 -17.76 14.57 2.70
C GLN A 153 -16.39 14.88 2.09
N MET A 154 -15.38 15.13 2.93
CA MET A 154 -14.00 15.41 2.49
C MET A 154 -13.41 14.28 1.65
N VAL A 155 -13.60 13.02 2.05
CA VAL A 155 -13.15 11.85 1.28
C VAL A 155 -13.88 11.74 -0.04
N ASN A 156 -15.20 11.98 -0.06
CA ASN A 156 -16.00 11.95 -1.29
C ASN A 156 -15.59 13.04 -2.28
N GLU A 157 -15.36 14.27 -1.81
CA GLU A 157 -14.86 15.38 -2.63
C GLU A 157 -13.49 15.06 -3.24
N TYR A 158 -12.59 14.47 -2.46
CA TYR A 158 -11.30 14.03 -2.96
C TYR A 158 -11.46 12.98 -4.08
N LEU A 159 -12.31 11.96 -3.88
CA LEU A 159 -12.59 10.93 -4.89
C LEU A 159 -13.16 11.54 -6.19
N GLN A 160 -14.08 12.49 -6.08
CA GLN A 160 -14.65 13.19 -7.24
C GLN A 160 -13.58 14.00 -8.01
N THR A 161 -12.70 14.68 -7.29
CA THR A 161 -11.61 15.49 -7.89
C THR A 161 -10.62 14.60 -8.64
N GLN A 162 -10.27 13.43 -8.08
CA GLN A 162 -9.40 12.45 -8.74
C GLN A 162 -10.03 11.85 -9.99
N ALA A 163 -11.35 11.61 -9.98
CA ALA A 163 -12.08 11.10 -11.14
C ALA A 163 -12.09 12.09 -12.32
N GLN A 164 -12.19 13.39 -12.05
CA GLN A 164 -12.17 14.45 -13.07
C GLN A 164 -10.76 14.71 -13.63
N SER A 165 -9.73 14.45 -12.82
CA SER A 165 -8.32 14.71 -13.18
C SER A 165 -7.71 13.63 -14.09
N GLN A 166 -8.41 12.51 -14.34
CA GLN A 166 -8.02 11.53 -15.35
C GLN A 166 -8.47 12.07 -16.72
N PRO A 167 -7.57 12.59 -17.57
CA PRO A 167 -7.97 12.95 -18.92
C PRO A 167 -8.47 11.68 -19.60
N ASN A 168 -9.67 11.75 -20.19
CA ASN A 168 -10.20 10.76 -21.11
C ASN A 168 -9.13 10.45 -22.17
N HIS A 169 -8.31 9.42 -21.93
CA HIS A 169 -7.41 8.88 -22.93
C HIS A 169 -8.27 8.17 -23.97
N THR A 170 -8.72 9.00 -24.91
CA THR A 170 -8.84 8.72 -26.33
C THR A 170 -9.40 7.34 -26.69
N LYS A 171 -10.67 7.37 -27.14
CA LYS A 171 -11.11 6.57 -28.28
C LYS A 171 -9.98 6.56 -29.32
N ARG A 172 -9.24 5.46 -29.36
CA ARG A 172 -8.18 5.23 -30.33
C ARG A 172 -8.88 4.96 -31.65
N ASN A 173 -9.18 6.04 -32.38
CA ASN A 173 -9.41 5.95 -33.82
C ASN A 173 -8.10 5.43 -34.41
N SER A 174 -8.00 4.12 -34.56
CA SER A 174 -6.93 3.49 -35.33
C SER A 174 -7.04 4.02 -36.77
N PRO A 175 -6.02 4.70 -37.31
CA PRO A 175 -5.96 4.94 -38.74
C PRO A 175 -5.85 3.57 -39.41
N LYS A 176 -6.78 3.26 -40.33
CA LYS A 176 -6.64 2.11 -41.24
C LYS A 176 -5.39 2.35 -42.09
N LEU A 177 -4.26 1.75 -41.68
CA LEU A 177 -3.10 1.60 -42.53
C LEU A 177 -3.47 0.62 -43.65
N HIS A 178 -3.73 1.16 -44.83
CA HIS A 178 -3.77 0.39 -46.06
C HIS A 178 -2.37 -0.21 -46.31
N SER A 179 -2.24 -1.52 -46.10
CA SER A 179 -1.11 -2.30 -46.58
C SER A 179 -1.16 -2.37 -48.10
N LYS A 180 -0.39 -1.51 -48.79
CA LYS A 180 0.02 -1.75 -50.16
C LYS A 180 1.24 -2.67 -50.12
N SER A 181 1.07 -3.88 -50.66
CA SER A 181 2.13 -4.85 -50.94
C SER A 181 3.09 -4.31 -52.00
N PRO A 182 4.42 -4.39 -51.80
CA PRO A 182 5.38 -4.27 -52.90
C PRO A 182 5.63 -5.63 -53.54
N THR A 183 5.62 -5.63 -54.87
CA THR A 183 6.07 -6.69 -55.79
C THR A 183 7.56 -7.00 -55.64
N PRO A 184 8.00 -8.20 -56.07
CA PRO A 184 9.36 -8.70 -55.87
C PRO A 184 10.32 -8.10 -56.90
N VAL A 185 11.57 -7.87 -56.46
CA VAL A 185 12.70 -7.63 -57.37
C VAL A 185 13.81 -8.59 -56.97
N ASP A 186 14.19 -9.42 -57.93
CA ASP A 186 15.29 -10.36 -57.89
C ASP A 186 16.63 -9.65 -57.69
N THR A 187 17.49 -10.19 -56.81
CA THR A 187 18.93 -10.14 -57.06
C THR A 187 19.63 -11.33 -56.41
N HIS A 188 20.35 -12.06 -57.25
CA HIS A 188 21.16 -13.23 -56.94
C HIS A 188 22.51 -12.85 -56.29
N ASN A 189 22.96 -13.72 -55.39
CA ASN A 189 24.33 -14.22 -55.17
C ASN A 189 25.21 -13.75 -53.98
N HIS A 190 25.65 -14.81 -53.26
CA HIS A 190 26.96 -15.10 -52.65
C HIS A 190 27.26 -14.86 -51.14
N ILE A 191 26.90 -15.90 -50.36
CA ILE A 191 27.61 -16.73 -49.34
C ILE A 191 28.93 -16.25 -48.66
N THR A 192 29.01 -16.58 -47.35
CA THR A 192 30.12 -16.74 -46.36
C THR A 192 30.26 -15.56 -45.39
N ASN A 193 30.33 -15.68 -44.06
CA ASN A 193 30.49 -16.79 -43.12
C ASN A 193 29.79 -16.49 -41.78
N GLU A 194 29.67 -17.54 -40.98
CA GLU A 194 29.07 -17.69 -39.65
C GLU A 194 29.51 -16.65 -38.61
N ASP A 195 28.55 -16.06 -37.88
CA ASP A 195 28.63 -15.88 -36.42
C ASP A 195 27.31 -15.36 -35.81
N CYS A 196 27.10 -15.70 -34.53
CA CYS A 196 26.13 -15.13 -33.59
C CYS A 196 24.62 -15.48 -33.73
N SER A 197 24.19 -16.52 -33.01
CA SER A 197 22.77 -16.76 -32.69
C SER A 197 22.38 -16.14 -31.35
N GLU A 198 22.02 -14.85 -31.35
CA GLU A 198 21.19 -14.25 -30.30
C GLU A 198 19.70 -14.52 -30.61
N GLN A 199 19.10 -15.49 -29.93
CA GLN A 199 17.64 -15.69 -29.96
C GLN A 199 16.94 -14.73 -28.98
N LEU A 200 16.45 -13.61 -29.53
CA LEU A 200 15.46 -12.75 -28.90
C LEU A 200 14.11 -13.49 -28.75
N TYR A 201 13.77 -13.92 -27.54
CA TYR A 201 12.38 -14.25 -27.19
C TYR A 201 11.57 -12.97 -26.99
N ARG A 202 10.76 -12.62 -28.01
CA ARG A 202 9.64 -11.67 -27.90
C ARG A 202 8.55 -12.24 -27.00
N GLY A 203 8.60 -11.92 -25.71
CA GLY A 203 7.48 -12.13 -24.78
C GLY A 203 6.43 -11.03 -24.89
N LYS A 204 5.22 -11.41 -25.32
CA LYS A 204 4.02 -10.56 -25.37
C LYS A 204 3.74 -9.97 -23.97
N ARG A 205 3.75 -8.64 -23.83
CA ARG A 205 3.23 -7.95 -22.64
C ARG A 205 1.73 -8.21 -22.52
N GLN A 206 1.34 -9.14 -21.66
CA GLN A 206 -0.05 -9.26 -21.21
C GLN A 206 -0.36 -8.13 -20.24
N ARG A 207 -1.51 -7.50 -20.51
CA ARG A 207 -2.10 -6.36 -19.83
C ARG A 207 -2.97 -6.89 -18.70
N THR A 208 -2.56 -6.76 -17.44
CA THR A 208 -3.43 -7.00 -16.28
C THR A 208 -4.06 -5.67 -15.86
N GLY A 209 -5.22 -5.36 -16.43
CA GLY A 209 -6.09 -4.31 -15.92
C GLY A 209 -6.82 -4.82 -14.68
N LEU A 210 -6.48 -4.29 -13.50
CA LEU A 210 -7.38 -4.31 -12.35
C LEU A 210 -8.47 -3.25 -12.59
N SER A 211 -9.52 -3.63 -13.29
CA SER A 211 -10.78 -2.89 -13.33
C SER A 211 -11.90 -3.86 -12.99
N SER A 212 -12.14 -4.04 -11.70
CA SER A 212 -13.40 -4.55 -11.15
C SER A 212 -13.44 -4.17 -9.67
N PHE A 213 -14.64 -3.99 -9.13
CA PHE A 213 -14.98 -3.49 -7.80
C PHE A 213 -15.07 -1.97 -7.67
N MET A 214 -16.12 -1.39 -8.26
CA MET A 214 -16.98 -0.42 -7.58
C MET A 214 -18.43 -0.60 -8.06
N SER A 215 -19.18 -1.45 -7.37
CA SER A 215 -20.64 -1.31 -7.28
C SER A 215 -20.95 -1.07 -5.82
N VAL A 216 -21.18 0.19 -5.46
CA VAL A 216 -21.73 0.54 -4.14
C VAL A 216 -23.22 0.76 -4.38
N SER A 217 -24.03 -0.20 -3.94
CA SER A 217 -25.46 0.03 -3.75
C SER A 217 -25.65 0.80 -2.43
N PRO A 218 -26.53 1.80 -2.38
CA PRO A 218 -26.78 2.58 -1.17
C PRO A 218 -27.51 1.72 -0.12
N LEU A 219 -26.98 1.69 1.10
CA LEU A 219 -27.65 1.10 2.26
C LEU A 219 -28.62 2.12 2.87
N THR A 220 -29.83 1.62 3.08
CA THR A 220 -31.05 2.27 3.58
C THR A 220 -30.89 2.78 5.01
N GLU A 221 -31.51 3.92 5.31
CA GLU A 221 -31.61 4.53 6.65
C GLU A 221 -32.24 3.59 7.69
N PRO A 222 -31.93 3.77 9.00
CA PRO A 222 -32.37 2.86 10.05
C PRO A 222 -33.83 3.13 10.46
N ASN A 223 -34.60 2.05 10.58
CA ASN A 223 -35.95 2.09 11.12
C ASN A 223 -35.87 2.16 12.65
N LEU A 224 -36.30 3.29 13.21
CA LEU A 224 -36.63 3.47 14.62
C LEU A 224 -37.84 2.59 14.95
N ASN A 225 -37.65 1.59 15.83
CA ASN A 225 -38.62 1.11 16.82
C ASN A 225 -38.11 -0.21 17.41
N ASN A 226 -37.59 -0.18 18.64
CA ASN A 226 -38.17 -1.00 19.71
C ASN A 226 -37.62 -0.59 21.08
N LEU A 227 -38.60 -0.44 21.96
CA LEU A 227 -38.58 -0.10 23.36
C LEU A 227 -38.00 -1.25 24.21
N GLU A 228 -37.37 -0.86 25.33
CA GLU A 228 -37.34 -1.53 26.63
C GLU A 228 -36.82 -2.98 26.75
N THR A 229 -35.73 -3.15 27.51
CA THR A 229 -35.86 -3.62 28.91
C THR A 229 -34.53 -3.47 29.66
N SER A 230 -34.63 -2.77 30.78
CA SER A 230 -33.69 -2.71 31.89
C SER A 230 -33.65 -4.07 32.60
N GLU A 231 -32.49 -4.57 32.98
CA GLU A 231 -32.31 -5.24 34.28
C GLU A 231 -30.83 -5.43 34.65
N ASP A 232 -30.60 -5.12 35.92
CA ASP A 232 -29.35 -5.15 36.68
C ASP A 232 -28.65 -6.50 36.70
N CYS A 233 -27.32 -6.47 36.79
CA CYS A 233 -26.54 -7.47 37.53
C CYS A 233 -25.17 -6.89 37.94
N ASP A 234 -25.19 -6.00 38.92
CA ASP A 234 -24.11 -5.88 39.90
C ASP A 234 -24.31 -6.97 40.96
N PHE A 235 -23.38 -7.93 41.10
CA PHE A 235 -22.90 -8.43 42.41
C PHE A 235 -21.91 -9.61 42.29
N LEU A 236 -20.81 -9.49 43.05
CA LEU A 236 -19.86 -10.51 43.56
C LEU A 236 -18.93 -11.14 42.52
N GLU A 237 -17.60 -11.11 42.67
CA GLU A 237 -16.94 -11.78 43.79
C GLU A 237 -15.54 -11.21 44.07
N SER A 238 -15.41 -10.49 45.19
CA SER A 238 -14.14 -10.29 45.90
C SER A 238 -14.04 -11.33 47.01
N ARG A 239 -13.07 -12.26 46.94
CA ARG A 239 -12.46 -13.08 48.03
C ARG A 239 -11.80 -14.31 47.38
N LYS A 240 -10.49 -14.54 47.42
CA LYS A 240 -9.70 -14.99 48.59
C LYS A 240 -8.21 -15.07 48.16
N ARG A 241 -7.31 -14.40 48.89
CA ARG A 241 -6.33 -14.95 49.85
C ARG A 241 -5.20 -15.77 49.21
N ARG A 242 -3.96 -15.24 49.25
CA ARG A 242 -2.96 -15.51 50.31
C ARG A 242 -2.72 -17.01 50.52
N ARG A 243 -1.66 -17.53 49.90
CA ARG A 243 -0.54 -18.22 50.53
C ARG A 243 0.64 -18.24 49.58
#